data_AF-A0A8J9SBE3-F1
#
_entry.id   AF-A0A8J9SBE3-F1
#
_cell.length_a   1.000
_cell.length_b   1.000
_cell.length_c   1.000
_cell.angle_alpha   90.00
_cell.angle_beta   90.00
_cell.angle_gamma   90.00
#
_symmetry.space_group_name_H-M   'P 1'
#
loop_
_entity.id
_entity.type
_entity.pdbx_description
1 polymer ?
#
loop_
_entity_poly.entity_id
_entity_poly.type
_entity_poly.pdbx_seq_one_letter_code
_entity_poly.pdbx_strand_id
1 'polypeptide(L)'
;MQPQFTLLKCSLGGLSVGIAAAAMIIVNGRVLGISGMARTFIKGHPSKWQAAFLCGMMCGAVFLYALLPSAFDDMPPTFTNRRATIAGTLVGVGASLGNGCTSGHGICGISRLSLRSTVYTITFMLSGMASAVMSNAAQTLNVEADQAVIQAPDPISLQGCLGFIGGATITIIGIAWAGGKAMAKWLECCSPAVDGIAGMVFAVGIGLAGMCPGPALIAVVHPSRQLIAFLLGMAGGFWGHELAERLASRLSTYAGANMKPAA
;
A
#
# COMPACT_ATOMS: atom_id res chain seq x y z
N MET A 1 -4.61 -23.37 -5.58
CA MET A 1 -5.19 -23.62 -4.24
C MET A 1 -6.07 -22.45 -3.86
N GLN A 2 -7.25 -22.68 -3.27
CA GLN A 2 -8.13 -21.57 -2.89
C GLN A 2 -7.52 -20.78 -1.73
N PRO A 3 -7.53 -19.43 -1.74
CA PRO A 3 -7.08 -18.64 -0.61
C PRO A 3 -8.07 -18.83 0.55
N GLN A 4 -7.65 -19.55 1.57
CA GLN A 4 -8.47 -19.85 2.74
C GLN A 4 -8.53 -18.63 3.68
N PHE A 5 -9.48 -17.74 3.41
CA PHE A 5 -9.73 -16.57 4.24
C PHE A 5 -10.56 -16.93 5.47
N THR A 6 -9.87 -17.21 6.58
CA THR A 6 -10.54 -17.32 7.88
C THR A 6 -10.96 -15.91 8.34
N LEU A 7 -12.20 -15.74 8.82
CA LEU A 7 -12.69 -14.47 9.39
C LEU A 7 -11.71 -13.87 10.43
N LEU A 8 -11.07 -14.74 11.20
CA LEU A 8 -10.04 -14.38 12.17
C LEU A 8 -8.81 -13.71 11.53
N LYS A 9 -8.29 -14.24 10.42
CA LYS A 9 -7.12 -13.68 9.71
C LYS A 9 -7.43 -12.29 9.15
N CYS A 10 -8.61 -12.13 8.53
CA CYS A 10 -9.06 -10.84 8.02
C CYS A 10 -9.24 -9.79 9.12
N SER A 11 -9.80 -10.20 10.26
CA SER A 11 -10.02 -9.31 11.41
C SER A 11 -8.71 -8.87 12.05
N LEU A 12 -7.76 -9.79 12.25
CA LEU A 12 -6.42 -9.48 12.78
C LEU A 12 -5.58 -8.64 11.80
N GLY A 13 -5.69 -8.93 10.51
CA GLY A 13 -5.06 -8.13 9.46
C GLY A 13 -5.61 -6.70 9.41
N GLY A 14 -6.94 -6.54 9.48
CA GLY A 14 -7.59 -5.23 9.55
C GLY A 14 -7.21 -4.44 10.80
N LEU A 15 -7.20 -5.10 11.96
CA LEU A 15 -6.82 -4.49 13.23
C LEU A 15 -5.37 -4.00 13.22
N SER A 16 -4.44 -4.84 12.76
CA SER A 16 -3.01 -4.48 12.68
C SER A 16 -2.75 -3.31 11.73
N VAL A 17 -3.42 -3.27 10.58
CA VAL A 17 -3.39 -2.12 9.65
C VAL A 17 -3.92 -0.85 10.32
N GLY A 18 -5.03 -0.95 11.04
CA GLY A 18 -5.61 0.16 11.80
C GLY A 18 -4.66 0.70 12.87
N ILE A 19 -4.02 -0.20 13.63
CA ILE A 19 -3.03 0.15 14.67
C ILE A 19 -1.81 0.84 14.06
N ALA A 20 -1.28 0.33 12.94
CA ALA A 20 -0.16 0.96 12.25
C ALA A 20 -0.50 2.37 11.74
N ALA A 21 -1.70 2.55 11.16
CA ALA A 21 -2.17 3.86 10.70
C ALA A 21 -2.41 4.83 11.86
N ALA A 22 -2.99 4.37 12.97
CA ALA A 22 -3.22 5.16 14.16
C ALA A 22 -1.89 5.59 14.83
N ALA A 23 -0.92 4.68 14.91
CA ALA A 23 0.41 4.97 15.45
C ALA A 23 1.10 6.12 14.70
N MET A 24 1.05 6.09 13.36
CA MET A 24 1.62 7.15 12.52
C MET A 24 0.99 8.51 12.78
N ILE A 25 -0.33 8.56 12.97
CA ILE A 25 -1.05 9.80 13.23
C ILE A 25 -0.83 10.29 14.66
N ILE A 26 -0.92 9.40 15.67
CA ILE A 26 -0.85 9.77 17.09
C ILE A 26 0.58 10.14 17.49
N VAL A 27 1.58 9.38 17.04
CA VAL A 27 2.98 9.56 17.47
C VAL A 27 3.67 10.64 16.62
N ASN A 28 3.51 10.57 15.30
CA ASN A 28 4.27 11.40 14.37
C ASN A 28 3.43 12.50 13.69
N GLY A 29 2.10 12.52 13.87
CA GLY A 29 1.21 13.46 13.18
C GLY A 29 1.12 13.21 11.66
N ARG A 30 1.54 12.03 11.18
CA ARG A 30 1.70 11.74 9.75
C ARG A 30 0.56 10.87 9.23
N VAL A 31 0.07 11.20 8.05
CA VAL A 31 -0.92 10.40 7.33
C VAL A 31 -0.22 9.32 6.51
N LEU A 32 -0.63 8.07 6.69
CA LEU A 32 -0.10 6.93 5.93
C LEU A 32 -0.55 7.01 4.46
N GLY A 33 0.40 6.83 3.54
CA GLY A 33 0.12 6.83 2.10
C GLY A 33 1.28 6.28 1.27
N ILE A 34 1.21 5.00 0.90
CA ILE A 34 2.33 4.27 0.27
C ILE A 34 2.73 4.89 -1.06
N SER A 35 1.79 5.17 -1.96
CA SER A 35 2.11 5.76 -3.27
C SER A 35 2.66 7.18 -3.16
N GLY A 36 2.33 7.92 -2.10
CA GLY A 36 2.94 9.22 -1.81
C GLY A 36 4.42 9.08 -1.45
N MET A 37 4.74 8.08 -0.61
CA MET A 37 6.13 7.74 -0.26
C MET A 37 6.89 7.20 -1.48
N ALA A 38 6.30 6.30 -2.27
CA ALA A 38 6.94 5.81 -3.49
C ALA A 38 7.24 6.96 -4.47
N ARG A 39 6.36 7.97 -4.57
CA ARG A 39 6.58 9.14 -5.43
C ARG A 39 7.76 10.00 -4.97
N THR A 40 7.98 10.19 -3.67
CA THR A 40 9.16 10.96 -3.18
C THR A 40 10.47 10.26 -3.47
N PHE A 41 10.48 8.93 -3.42
CA PHE A 41 11.61 8.11 -3.86
C PHE A 41 11.88 8.27 -5.37
N ILE A 42 10.84 8.22 -6.20
CA ILE A 42 10.97 8.44 -7.65
C ILE A 42 11.47 9.86 -7.95
N LYS A 43 11.04 10.86 -7.18
CA LYS A 43 11.51 12.25 -7.29
C LYS A 43 12.92 12.47 -6.72
N GLY A 44 13.54 11.47 -6.09
CA GLY A 44 14.91 11.54 -5.56
C GLY A 44 15.09 12.27 -4.22
N HIS A 45 13.99 12.58 -3.52
CA HIS A 45 14.03 13.34 -2.26
C HIS A 45 13.25 12.63 -1.14
N PRO A 46 13.57 11.36 -0.80
CA PRO A 46 12.88 10.66 0.27
C PRO A 46 13.26 11.23 1.64
N SER A 47 12.28 11.47 2.50
CA SER A 47 12.56 11.81 3.90
C SER A 47 12.97 10.55 4.68
N LYS A 48 13.71 10.72 5.79
CA LYS A 48 14.17 9.61 6.64
C LYS A 48 13.04 8.69 7.10
N TRP A 49 11.87 9.26 7.40
CA TRP A 49 10.72 8.50 7.87
C TRP A 49 10.04 7.68 6.77
N GLN A 50 9.98 8.21 5.54
CA GLN A 50 9.43 7.48 4.39
C GLN A 50 10.30 6.27 4.06
N ALA A 51 11.62 6.46 4.14
CA ALA A 51 12.57 5.37 4.01
C ALA A 51 12.39 4.34 5.12
N ALA A 52 12.31 4.77 6.38
CA ALA A 52 12.14 3.85 7.50
C ALA A 52 10.84 3.05 7.39
N PHE A 53 9.72 3.68 7.07
CA PHE A 53 8.44 3.01 6.86
C PHE A 53 8.49 1.99 5.73
N LEU A 54 9.04 2.36 4.56
CA LEU A 54 9.16 1.46 3.43
C LEU A 54 10.12 0.29 3.72
N CYS A 55 11.25 0.53 4.37
CA CYS A 55 12.15 -0.54 4.82
C CYS A 55 11.45 -1.48 5.81
N GLY A 56 10.68 -0.92 6.75
CA GLY A 56 9.83 -1.69 7.66
C GLY A 56 8.84 -2.58 6.91
N MET A 57 8.18 -2.04 5.89
CA MET A 57 7.30 -2.83 5.03
C MET A 57 8.04 -3.97 4.32
N MET A 58 9.25 -3.73 3.80
CA MET A 58 10.09 -4.77 3.18
C MET A 58 10.39 -5.88 4.18
N CYS A 59 10.83 -5.53 5.40
CA CYS A 59 11.09 -6.49 6.47
C CYS A 59 9.84 -7.31 6.82
N GLY A 60 8.67 -6.65 6.88
CA GLY A 60 7.40 -7.32 7.16
C GLY A 60 6.99 -8.32 6.08
N ALA A 61 7.24 -8.02 4.81
CA ALA A 61 7.00 -8.96 3.73
C ALA A 61 7.97 -10.16 3.76
N VAL A 62 9.25 -9.94 4.03
CA VAL A 62 10.24 -11.03 4.19
C VAL A 62 9.86 -11.92 5.37
N PHE A 63 9.47 -11.32 6.49
CA PHE A 63 8.97 -12.05 7.66
C PHE A 63 7.74 -12.88 7.33
N LEU A 64 6.76 -12.30 6.62
CA LEU A 64 5.56 -13.02 6.25
C LEU A 64 5.85 -14.15 5.24
N TYR A 65 6.76 -13.95 4.30
CA TYR A 65 7.24 -14.99 3.38
C TYR A 65 7.87 -16.16 4.12
N ALA A 66 8.70 -15.90 5.13
CA ALA A 66 9.29 -16.95 5.95
C ALA A 66 8.25 -17.78 6.72
N LEU A 67 7.10 -17.18 7.09
CA LEU A 67 6.03 -17.87 7.82
C LEU A 67 5.01 -18.56 6.90
N LEU A 68 4.72 -17.97 5.74
CA LEU A 68 3.69 -18.42 4.80
C LEU A 68 4.20 -18.36 3.35
N PRO A 69 5.16 -19.22 2.94
CA PRO A 69 5.70 -19.21 1.58
C PRO A 69 4.62 -19.44 0.51
N SER A 70 3.65 -20.31 0.80
CA SER A 70 2.54 -20.66 -0.09
C SER A 70 1.58 -19.51 -0.40
N ALA A 71 1.59 -18.43 0.40
CA ALA A 71 0.83 -17.22 0.09
C ALA A 71 1.41 -16.44 -1.10
N PHE A 72 2.62 -16.79 -1.54
CA PHE A 72 3.43 -16.02 -2.48
C PHE A 72 3.79 -16.77 -3.78
N ASP A 73 3.47 -18.07 -3.89
CA ASP A 73 4.05 -18.95 -4.92
C ASP A 73 3.27 -19.14 -6.23
N ASP A 74 2.08 -18.56 -6.42
CA ASP A 74 1.30 -18.78 -7.64
C ASP A 74 0.97 -17.47 -8.38
N MET A 75 1.86 -17.05 -9.30
CA MET A 75 1.48 -16.07 -10.32
C MET A 75 0.68 -16.78 -11.42
N PRO A 76 -0.56 -16.38 -11.71
CA PRO A 76 -1.34 -17.05 -12.74
C PRO A 76 -0.63 -17.00 -14.09
N PRO A 77 -0.68 -18.05 -14.91
CA PRO A 77 -0.08 -18.06 -16.24
C PRO A 77 -0.64 -16.98 -17.17
N THR A 78 -1.80 -16.41 -16.81
CA THR A 78 -2.45 -15.30 -17.51
C THR A 78 -1.83 -13.92 -17.22
N PHE A 79 -0.94 -13.82 -16.23
CA PHE A 79 -0.22 -12.59 -15.89
C PHE A 79 1.02 -12.40 -16.79
N THR A 80 0.77 -12.10 -18.07
CA THR A 80 1.86 -11.87 -19.04
C THR A 80 2.57 -10.53 -18.82
N ASN A 81 3.83 -10.40 -19.27
CA ASN A 81 4.59 -9.15 -19.18
C ASN A 81 3.81 -7.95 -19.78
N ARG A 82 3.11 -8.16 -20.90
CA ARG A 82 2.31 -7.13 -21.56
C ARG A 82 1.18 -6.64 -20.65
N ARG A 83 0.41 -7.57 -20.07
CA ARG A 83 -0.67 -7.22 -19.14
C ARG A 83 -0.13 -6.53 -17.90
N ALA A 84 1.00 -7.00 -17.38
CA ALA A 84 1.65 -6.42 -16.23
C ALA A 84 2.08 -4.97 -16.47
N THR A 85 2.73 -4.66 -17.60
CA THR A 85 3.10 -3.29 -17.96
C THR A 85 1.88 -2.38 -18.10
N ILE A 86 0.85 -2.82 -18.84
CA ILE A 86 -0.37 -2.03 -19.03
C ILE A 86 -1.06 -1.76 -17.69
N ALA A 87 -1.21 -2.80 -16.85
CA ALA A 87 -1.81 -2.67 -15.52
C ALA A 87 -1.01 -1.70 -14.64
N GLY A 88 0.33 -1.84 -14.63
CA GLY A 88 1.22 -0.94 -13.91
C GLY A 88 1.02 0.51 -14.33
N THR A 89 1.05 0.80 -15.63
CA THR A 89 0.88 2.16 -16.17
C THR A 89 -0.47 2.75 -15.80
N LEU A 90 -1.56 2.00 -15.96
CA LEU A 90 -2.89 2.46 -15.58
C LEU A 90 -2.99 2.77 -14.09
N VAL A 91 -2.43 1.91 -13.23
CA VAL A 91 -2.38 2.13 -11.77
C VAL A 91 -1.55 3.38 -11.44
N GLY A 92 -0.40 3.58 -12.09
CA GLY A 92 0.44 4.75 -11.90
C GLY A 92 -0.24 6.07 -12.31
N VAL A 93 -0.90 6.08 -13.47
CA VAL A 93 -1.68 7.23 -13.93
C VAL A 93 -2.84 7.50 -12.97
N GLY A 94 -3.63 6.47 -12.61
CA GLY A 94 -4.77 6.59 -11.71
C GLY A 94 -4.39 7.13 -10.32
N ALA A 95 -3.31 6.62 -9.72
CA ALA A 95 -2.81 7.11 -8.44
C ALA A 95 -2.23 8.53 -8.51
N SER A 96 -1.83 9.01 -9.70
CA SER A 96 -1.48 10.44 -9.91
C SER A 96 -2.71 11.33 -9.97
N LEU A 97 -3.69 10.96 -10.79
CA LEU A 97 -4.96 11.69 -10.89
C LEU A 97 -5.66 11.79 -9.52
N GLY A 98 -5.62 10.70 -8.75
CA GLY A 98 -6.15 10.64 -7.39
C GLY A 98 -5.43 11.49 -6.36
N ASN A 99 -4.20 11.96 -6.65
CA ASN A 99 -3.29 12.54 -5.66
C ASN A 99 -3.08 11.62 -4.44
N GLY A 100 -3.12 10.30 -4.64
CA GLY A 100 -3.12 9.35 -3.54
C GLY A 100 -3.37 7.92 -3.97
N CYS A 101 -3.44 7.03 -2.99
CA CYS A 101 -3.70 5.61 -3.18
C CYS A 101 -4.78 5.12 -2.22
N THR A 102 -5.19 3.86 -2.37
CA THR A 102 -6.18 3.23 -1.49
C THR A 102 -5.72 3.15 -0.03
N SER A 103 -4.42 3.06 0.26
CA SER A 103 -3.96 3.13 1.65
C SER A 103 -4.14 4.52 2.27
N GLY A 104 -3.97 5.60 1.50
CA GLY A 104 -4.19 6.97 1.96
C GLY A 104 -5.66 7.39 1.99
N HIS A 105 -6.40 7.15 0.91
CA HIS A 105 -7.82 7.52 0.81
C HIS A 105 -8.74 6.51 1.49
N GLY A 106 -8.50 5.22 1.32
CA GLY A 106 -9.33 4.16 1.90
C GLY A 106 -9.13 4.07 3.41
N ILE A 107 -7.91 3.75 3.85
CA ILE A 107 -7.64 3.50 5.28
C ILE A 107 -7.70 4.80 6.08
N CYS A 108 -6.83 5.76 5.78
CA CYS A 108 -6.78 7.00 6.55
C CYS A 108 -7.87 8.03 6.18
N GLY A 109 -8.28 8.10 4.91
CA GLY A 109 -9.21 9.11 4.42
C GLY A 109 -10.66 8.86 4.86
N ILE A 110 -11.15 7.61 4.76
CA ILE A 110 -12.48 7.24 5.24
C ILE A 110 -12.57 7.35 6.77
N SER A 111 -11.51 6.96 7.49
CA SER A 111 -11.45 7.09 8.95
C SER A 111 -11.57 8.55 9.44
N ARG A 112 -11.21 9.52 8.59
CA ARG A 112 -11.39 10.96 8.85
C ARG A 112 -12.70 11.53 8.29
N LEU A 113 -13.63 10.67 7.84
CA LEU A 113 -14.91 11.05 7.26
C LEU A 113 -14.79 12.01 6.06
N SER A 114 -13.71 11.89 5.28
CA SER A 114 -13.48 12.76 4.12
C SER A 114 -14.34 12.30 2.93
N LEU A 115 -15.34 13.09 2.55
CA LEU A 115 -16.20 12.82 1.39
C LEU A 115 -15.39 12.57 0.10
N ARG A 116 -14.36 13.39 -0.14
CA ARG A 116 -13.43 13.23 -1.28
C ARG A 116 -12.78 11.85 -1.29
N SER A 117 -12.35 11.36 -0.12
CA SER A 117 -11.69 10.07 -0.01
C SER A 117 -12.65 8.91 -0.15
N THR A 118 -13.88 9.06 0.34
CA THR A 118 -14.96 8.08 0.15
C THR A 118 -15.30 7.92 -1.32
N VAL A 119 -15.54 9.03 -2.05
CA VAL A 119 -15.81 9.00 -3.49
C VAL A 119 -14.65 8.36 -4.25
N TYR A 120 -13.41 8.77 -3.97
CA TYR A 120 -12.23 8.18 -4.60
C TYR A 120 -12.17 6.65 -4.39
N THR A 121 -12.39 6.19 -3.16
CA THR A 121 -12.30 4.76 -2.82
C THR A 121 -13.42 3.96 -3.50
N ILE A 122 -14.64 4.49 -3.55
CA ILE A 122 -15.77 3.84 -4.25
C ILE A 122 -15.48 3.73 -5.74
N THR A 123 -15.06 4.82 -6.39
CA THR A 123 -14.73 4.80 -7.83
C THR A 123 -13.59 3.84 -8.13
N PHE A 124 -12.56 3.80 -7.27
CA PHE A 124 -11.46 2.86 -7.39
C PHE A 124 -11.94 1.41 -7.30
N MET A 125 -12.75 1.07 -6.29
CA MET A 125 -13.26 -0.29 -6.10
C MET A 125 -14.16 -0.73 -7.25
N LEU A 126 -15.07 0.14 -7.71
CA LEU A 126 -15.94 -0.16 -8.86
C LEU A 126 -15.15 -0.37 -10.15
N SER A 127 -14.12 0.44 -10.38
CA SER A 127 -13.22 0.27 -11.55
C SER A 127 -12.42 -1.03 -11.47
N GLY A 128 -11.97 -1.40 -10.27
CA GLY A 128 -11.30 -2.67 -10.00
C GLY A 128 -12.21 -3.87 -10.24
N MET A 129 -13.45 -3.81 -9.76
CA MET A 129 -14.49 -4.82 -10.02
C MET A 129 -14.76 -4.97 -11.52
N ALA A 130 -14.99 -3.87 -12.23
CA ALA A 130 -15.21 -3.88 -13.68
C ALA A 130 -14.00 -4.49 -14.42
N SER A 131 -12.78 -4.11 -14.04
CA SER A 131 -11.55 -4.66 -14.62
C SER A 131 -11.40 -6.16 -14.36
N ALA A 132 -11.74 -6.63 -13.16
CA ALA A 132 -11.70 -8.04 -12.80
C ALA A 132 -12.71 -8.87 -13.64
N VAL A 133 -13.92 -8.34 -13.84
CA VAL A 133 -14.95 -9.00 -14.69
C VAL A 133 -14.50 -9.03 -16.15
N MET A 134 -14.02 -7.91 -16.71
CA MET A 134 -13.58 -7.85 -18.11
C MET A 134 -12.37 -8.73 -18.40
N SER A 135 -11.44 -8.85 -17.44
CA SER A 135 -10.26 -9.70 -17.57
C SER A 135 -10.53 -11.18 -17.27
N ASN A 136 -11.77 -11.51 -16.90
CA ASN A 136 -12.21 -12.84 -16.51
C ASN A 136 -11.34 -13.41 -15.37
N ALA A 137 -10.99 -12.53 -14.43
CA ALA A 137 -10.02 -12.81 -13.37
C ALA A 137 -10.41 -14.05 -12.54
N ALA A 138 -11.70 -14.21 -12.25
CA ALA A 138 -12.24 -15.32 -11.47
C ALA A 138 -11.94 -16.70 -12.11
N GLN A 139 -12.14 -16.83 -13.42
CA GLN A 139 -11.83 -18.07 -14.14
C GLN A 139 -10.31 -18.31 -14.19
N THR A 140 -9.51 -17.27 -14.38
CA THR A 140 -8.04 -17.41 -14.39
C THR A 140 -7.42 -17.70 -13.03
N LEU A 141 -8.08 -17.31 -11.94
CA LEU A 141 -7.66 -17.58 -10.57
C LEU A 141 -8.27 -18.89 -10.04
N ASN A 142 -9.01 -19.62 -10.87
CA ASN A 142 -9.75 -20.83 -10.50
C ASN A 142 -10.55 -20.66 -9.20
N VAL A 143 -11.19 -19.50 -9.04
CA VAL A 143 -12.06 -19.21 -7.89
C VAL A 143 -13.40 -19.87 -8.19
N GLU A 144 -13.58 -21.11 -7.76
CA GLU A 144 -14.90 -21.73 -7.72
C GLU A 144 -15.76 -20.95 -6.72
N ALA A 145 -17.03 -20.70 -7.06
CA ALA A 145 -17.97 -19.95 -6.22
C ALA A 145 -18.36 -20.70 -4.92
N ASP A 146 -17.75 -21.85 -4.65
CA ASP A 146 -18.15 -22.76 -3.59
C ASP A 146 -17.16 -22.76 -2.42
N GLN A 147 -17.74 -22.42 -1.27
CA GLN A 147 -17.24 -22.48 0.10
C GLN A 147 -15.97 -21.67 0.42
N ALA A 148 -16.18 -20.56 1.12
CA ALA A 148 -15.24 -20.05 2.11
C ALA A 148 -15.07 -21.11 3.22
N VAL A 149 -14.29 -22.15 2.95
CA VAL A 149 -13.97 -23.19 3.93
C VAL A 149 -13.23 -22.50 5.08
N ILE A 150 -13.85 -22.51 6.26
CA ILE A 150 -13.26 -22.06 7.52
C ILE A 150 -12.25 -23.13 7.96
N GLN A 151 -11.09 -23.18 7.32
CA GLN A 151 -9.97 -23.95 7.85
C GLN A 151 -9.23 -23.10 8.89
N ALA A 152 -9.14 -23.64 10.10
CA ALA A 152 -8.42 -23.04 11.20
C ALA A 152 -6.92 -23.00 10.86
N PRO A 153 -6.22 -21.89 11.17
CA PRO A 153 -4.79 -21.78 10.89
C PRO A 153 -3.97 -22.82 11.65
N ASP A 154 -2.81 -23.16 11.12
CA ASP A 154 -1.80 -23.92 11.85
C ASP A 154 -1.45 -23.15 13.14
N PRO A 155 -1.42 -23.79 14.32
CA PRO A 155 -1.26 -23.10 15.61
C PRO A 155 -0.03 -22.20 15.68
N ILE A 156 1.05 -22.59 14.99
CA ILE A 156 2.36 -21.92 15.02
C ILE A 156 2.34 -20.60 14.24
N SER A 157 1.68 -20.54 13.07
CA SER A 157 1.62 -19.33 12.25
C SER A 157 0.70 -18.27 12.86
N LEU A 158 -0.40 -18.70 13.49
CA LEU A 158 -1.31 -17.79 14.20
C LEU A 158 -0.64 -17.20 15.46
N GLN A 159 0.07 -18.00 16.24
CA GLN A 159 0.71 -17.52 17.47
C GLN A 159 1.88 -16.58 17.20
N GLY A 160 2.66 -16.82 16.14
CA GLY A 160 3.70 -15.89 15.67
C GLY A 160 3.12 -14.54 15.24
N CYS A 161 2.02 -14.53 14.49
CA CYS A 161 1.36 -13.31 14.06
C CYS A 161 0.71 -12.55 15.22
N LEU A 162 0.05 -13.25 16.13
CA LEU A 162 -0.56 -12.66 17.33
C LEU A 162 0.48 -12.09 18.29
N GLY A 163 1.60 -12.80 18.50
CA GLY A 163 2.72 -12.31 19.30
C GLY A 163 3.34 -11.04 18.71
N PHE A 164 3.47 -10.99 17.38
CA PHE A 164 3.99 -9.82 16.68
C PHE A 164 3.05 -8.61 16.75
N ILE A 165 1.77 -8.80 16.44
CA ILE A 165 0.74 -7.75 16.51
C ILE A 165 0.60 -7.25 17.95
N GLY A 166 0.54 -8.16 18.92
CA GLY A 166 0.46 -7.83 20.35
C GLY A 166 1.68 -7.04 20.83
N GLY A 167 2.89 -7.52 20.53
CA GLY A 167 4.14 -6.82 20.87
C GLY A 167 4.22 -5.43 20.27
N ALA A 168 3.93 -5.29 18.98
CA ALA A 168 3.98 -3.99 18.32
C ALA A 168 2.92 -3.01 18.86
N THR A 169 1.72 -3.50 19.18
CA THR A 169 0.65 -2.70 19.78
C THR A 169 1.04 -2.20 21.17
N ILE A 170 1.63 -3.07 22.01
CA ILE A 170 2.12 -2.70 23.34
C ILE A 170 3.25 -1.67 23.23
N THR A 171 4.17 -1.81 22.28
CA THR A 171 5.23 -0.82 22.05
C THR A 171 4.66 0.53 21.62
N ILE A 172 3.69 0.55 20.70
CA ILE A 172 3.04 1.78 20.24
C ILE A 172 2.28 2.46 21.38
N ILE A 173 1.49 1.72 22.16
CA ILE A 173 0.74 2.24 23.30
C ILE A 173 1.69 2.72 24.39
N GLY A 174 2.75 1.96 24.72
CA GLY A 174 3.75 2.35 25.71
C GLY A 174 4.46 3.66 25.36
N ILE A 175 4.79 3.85 24.08
CA ILE A 175 5.37 5.10 23.57
C ILE A 175 4.36 6.26 23.67
N ALA A 176 3.08 6.01 23.34
CA ALA A 176 2.03 7.02 23.41
C ALA A 176 1.63 7.42 24.86
N TRP A 177 1.67 6.46 25.80
CA TRP A 177 1.25 6.67 27.19
C TRP A 177 2.32 7.31 28.07
N ALA A 178 3.60 7.18 27.73
CA ALA A 178 4.73 7.76 28.46
C ALA A 178 4.89 9.30 28.27
N GLY A 179 3.83 10.02 27.91
CA GLY A 179 3.86 11.43 27.51
C GLY A 179 4.16 12.43 28.62
N GLY A 180 5.38 13.00 28.60
CA GLY A 180 5.81 14.18 29.36
C GLY A 180 6.69 15.13 28.52
N LYS A 181 6.86 16.40 28.93
CA LYS A 181 7.59 17.44 28.15
C LYS A 181 9.05 17.10 27.83
N ALA A 182 9.69 16.22 28.60
CA ALA A 182 11.05 15.72 28.34
C ALA A 182 11.13 14.76 27.13
N MET A 183 9.99 14.27 26.65
CA MET A 183 9.87 13.23 25.63
C MET A 183 9.93 13.77 24.18
N ALA A 184 9.66 15.06 23.95
CA ALA A 184 9.61 15.61 22.58
C ALA A 184 10.92 15.41 21.80
N LYS A 185 12.06 15.59 22.48
CA LYS A 185 13.40 15.34 21.91
C LYS A 185 13.70 13.85 21.71
N TRP A 186 13.11 12.99 22.54
CA TRP A 186 13.24 11.53 22.45
C TRP A 186 12.38 10.95 21.31
N LEU A 187 11.15 11.46 21.14
CA LEU A 187 10.27 11.13 20.02
C LEU A 187 10.88 11.53 18.69
N GLU A 188 11.56 12.69 18.59
CA GLU A 188 12.26 13.06 17.35
C GLU A 188 13.34 12.04 16.98
N CYS A 189 14.15 11.61 17.95
CA CYS A 189 15.22 10.63 17.75
C CYS A 189 14.69 9.24 17.38
N CYS A 190 13.59 8.80 18.02
CA CYS A 190 12.98 7.50 17.77
C CYS A 190 11.91 7.50 16.67
N SER A 191 11.55 8.66 16.12
CA SER A 191 10.48 8.78 15.11
C SER A 191 10.66 7.83 13.92
N PRO A 192 11.86 7.67 13.32
CA PRO A 192 12.04 6.78 12.18
C PRO A 192 11.89 5.30 12.58
N ALA A 193 12.28 4.94 13.80
CA ALA A 193 12.11 3.57 14.30
C ALA A 193 10.62 3.22 14.45
N VAL A 194 9.81 4.17 14.95
CA VAL A 194 8.35 4.01 15.03
C VAL A 194 7.74 3.88 13.63
N ASP A 195 8.16 4.72 12.67
CA ASP A 195 7.70 4.63 11.29
C ASP A 195 8.05 3.26 10.67
N GLY A 196 9.25 2.73 10.93
CA GLY A 196 9.67 1.42 10.47
C GLY A 196 8.88 0.27 11.10
N ILE A 197 8.65 0.29 12.41
CA ILE A 197 7.80 -0.70 13.08
C ILE A 197 6.37 -0.64 12.53
N ALA A 198 5.82 0.57 12.38
CA ALA A 198 4.50 0.76 11.79
C ALA A 198 4.44 0.20 10.35
N GLY A 199 5.47 0.42 9.54
CA GLY A 199 5.59 -0.17 8.20
C GLY A 199 5.60 -1.69 8.23
N MET A 200 6.32 -2.31 9.16
CA MET A 200 6.39 -3.76 9.32
C MET A 200 5.04 -4.37 9.73
N VAL A 201 4.39 -3.77 10.73
CA VAL A 201 3.04 -4.15 11.18
C VAL A 201 2.02 -4.00 10.07
N PHE A 202 2.10 -2.89 9.33
CA PHE A 202 1.23 -2.64 8.19
C PHE A 202 1.39 -3.72 7.12
N ALA A 203 2.63 -4.08 6.75
CA ALA A 203 2.91 -5.10 5.74
C ALA A 203 2.42 -6.50 6.14
N VAL A 204 2.65 -6.91 7.39
CA VAL A 204 2.12 -8.17 7.93
C VAL A 204 0.59 -8.14 7.94
N GLY A 205 -0.02 -7.02 8.34
CA GLY A 205 -1.47 -6.87 8.42
C GLY A 205 -2.19 -6.97 7.08
N ILE A 206 -1.69 -6.30 6.03
CA ILE A 206 -2.26 -6.42 4.69
C ILE A 206 -2.12 -7.85 4.14
N GLY A 207 -0.99 -8.51 4.39
CA GLY A 207 -0.78 -9.89 3.97
C GLY A 207 -1.70 -10.89 4.68
N LEU A 208 -1.89 -10.77 6.00
CA LEU A 208 -2.86 -11.57 6.77
C LEU A 208 -4.31 -11.31 6.36
N ALA A 209 -4.63 -10.07 6.00
CA ALA A 209 -5.95 -9.71 5.50
C ALA A 209 -6.24 -10.30 4.11
N GLY A 210 -5.28 -10.96 3.47
CA GLY A 210 -5.44 -11.44 2.10
C GLY A 210 -5.32 -10.37 1.04
N MET A 211 -5.15 -9.11 1.47
CA MET A 211 -4.71 -8.01 0.62
C MET A 211 -3.20 -8.15 0.46
N CYS A 212 -2.75 -9.25 -0.13
CA CYS A 212 -1.35 -9.41 -0.42
C CYS A 212 -0.94 -8.15 -1.21
N PRO A 213 0.07 -7.39 -0.75
CA PRO A 213 0.74 -6.53 -1.68
C PRO A 213 1.18 -7.52 -2.76
N GLY A 214 0.72 -7.30 -3.98
CA GLY A 214 1.02 -8.24 -5.04
C GLY A 214 2.54 -8.41 -5.22
N PRO A 215 2.98 -8.93 -6.36
CA PRO A 215 4.38 -9.24 -6.59
C PRO A 215 5.41 -8.12 -6.23
N ALA A 216 5.04 -6.83 -6.17
CA ALA A 216 5.87 -5.68 -5.76
C ALA A 216 6.79 -5.87 -4.53
N LEU A 217 6.32 -6.45 -3.42
CA LEU A 217 7.19 -6.65 -2.24
C LEU A 217 8.03 -7.94 -2.34
N ILE A 218 7.52 -8.96 -3.03
CA ILE A 218 8.23 -10.22 -3.31
C ILE A 218 9.30 -10.01 -4.39
N ALA A 219 9.21 -8.96 -5.21
CA ALA A 219 10.20 -8.58 -6.23
C ALA A 219 11.62 -8.54 -5.71
N VAL A 220 11.76 -8.12 -4.46
CA VAL A 220 13.04 -7.94 -3.80
C VAL A 220 13.65 -9.29 -3.42
N VAL A 221 12.82 -10.31 -3.18
CA VAL A 221 13.24 -11.66 -2.78
C VAL A 221 13.32 -12.58 -4.00
N HIS A 222 12.32 -12.55 -4.88
CA HIS A 222 12.25 -13.32 -6.13
C HIS A 222 11.77 -12.43 -7.30
N PRO A 223 12.69 -11.77 -8.02
CA PRO A 223 12.33 -10.88 -9.12
C PRO A 223 11.79 -11.67 -10.32
N SER A 224 10.46 -11.62 -10.54
CA SER A 224 9.85 -12.13 -11.76
C SER A 224 9.86 -11.07 -12.86
N ARG A 225 10.01 -11.49 -14.13
CA ARG A 225 10.03 -10.56 -15.28
C ARG A 225 8.73 -9.75 -15.40
N GLN A 226 7.60 -10.39 -15.10
CA GLN A 226 6.27 -9.79 -15.19
C GLN A 226 6.11 -8.65 -14.18
N LEU A 227 6.69 -8.83 -13.00
CA LEU A 227 6.67 -7.85 -11.94
C LEU A 227 7.56 -6.65 -12.21
N ILE A 228 8.77 -6.86 -12.71
CA ILE A 228 9.63 -5.74 -13.15
C ILE A 228 8.87 -4.93 -14.22
N ALA A 229 8.20 -5.62 -15.14
CA ALA A 229 7.38 -4.98 -16.18
C ALA A 229 6.21 -4.17 -15.60
N PHE A 230 5.57 -4.64 -14.53
CA PHE A 230 4.54 -3.88 -13.80
C PHE A 230 5.09 -2.62 -13.11
N LEU A 231 6.19 -2.75 -12.37
CA LEU A 231 6.79 -1.62 -11.65
C LEU A 231 7.31 -0.54 -12.60
N LEU A 232 7.94 -0.93 -13.70
CA LEU A 232 8.36 -0.01 -14.76
C LEU A 232 7.16 0.66 -15.42
N GLY A 233 6.10 -0.09 -15.70
CA GLY A 233 4.84 0.46 -16.20
C GLY A 233 4.27 1.52 -15.26
N MET A 234 4.22 1.22 -13.95
CA MET A 234 3.72 2.13 -12.91
C MET A 234 4.55 3.41 -12.78
N ALA A 235 5.88 3.28 -12.76
CA ALA A 235 6.78 4.43 -12.76
C ALA A 235 6.58 5.28 -14.02
N GLY A 236 6.44 4.64 -15.19
CA GLY A 236 6.14 5.31 -16.45
C GLY A 236 4.81 6.07 -16.41
N GLY A 237 3.76 5.49 -15.81
CA GLY A 237 2.47 6.16 -15.62
C GLY A 237 2.56 7.40 -14.73
N PHE A 238 3.33 7.33 -13.63
CA PHE A 238 3.60 8.49 -12.79
C PHE A 238 4.32 9.62 -13.55
N TRP A 239 5.35 9.26 -14.30
CA TRP A 239 6.16 10.24 -15.03
C TRP A 239 5.40 10.87 -16.21
N GLY A 240 4.64 10.06 -16.95
CA GLY A 240 3.83 10.51 -18.07
C GLY A 240 2.76 11.53 -17.66
N HIS A 241 2.07 11.30 -16.54
CA HIS A 241 1.09 12.25 -16.02
C HIS A 241 1.74 13.59 -15.62
N GLU A 242 2.84 13.54 -14.87
CA GLU A 242 3.58 14.74 -14.46
C GLU A 242 4.13 15.52 -15.67
N LEU A 243 4.62 14.83 -16.70
CA LEU A 243 5.05 15.47 -17.94
C LEU A 243 3.89 16.17 -18.65
N ALA A 244 2.72 15.54 -18.72
CA ALA A 244 1.52 16.14 -19.32
C ALA A 244 1.09 17.41 -18.58
N GLU A 245 1.10 17.42 -17.25
CA GLU A 245 0.81 18.61 -16.44
C GLU A 245 1.84 19.73 -16.66
N ARG A 246 3.13 19.38 -16.76
CA ARG A 246 4.20 20.36 -17.06
C ARG A 246 4.04 20.97 -18.45
N LEU A 247 3.64 20.18 -19.44
CA LEU A 247 3.37 20.69 -20.78
C LEU A 247 2.12 21.57 -20.81
N ALA A 248 1.03 21.15 -20.15
CA ALA A 248 -0.20 21.93 -20.06
C ALA A 248 0.00 23.28 -19.34
N SER A 249 0.76 23.30 -18.24
CA SER A 249 1.11 24.53 -17.52
C SER A 249 2.00 25.47 -18.36
N ARG A 250 2.96 24.92 -19.13
CA ARG A 250 3.74 25.73 -20.08
C ARG A 250 2.85 26.32 -21.17
N LEU A 251 1.98 25.53 -21.78
CA LEU A 251 1.07 25.98 -22.85
C LEU A 251 0.07 27.03 -22.36
N SER A 252 -0.50 26.87 -21.17
CA SER A 252 -1.38 27.88 -20.56
C SER A 252 -0.63 29.17 -20.19
N THR A 253 0.63 29.07 -19.75
CA THR A 253 1.49 30.26 -19.53
C THR A 253 1.78 30.98 -20.85
N TYR A 254 2.07 30.26 -21.94
CA TYR A 254 2.25 30.85 -23.27
C TYR A 254 0.95 31.47 -23.81
N ALA A 255 -0.20 30.82 -23.61
CA ALA A 255 -1.50 31.35 -24.01
C ALA A 255 -1.89 32.60 -23.21
N GLY A 256 -1.61 32.62 -21.90
CA GLY A 256 -1.83 33.80 -21.04
C GLY A 256 -0.86 34.95 -21.32
N ALA A 257 0.39 34.67 -21.69
CA ALA A 257 1.37 35.67 -22.09
C ALA A 257 1.04 36.33 -23.44
N ASN A 258 0.36 35.61 -24.35
CA ASN A 258 -0.10 36.13 -25.64
C ASN A 258 -1.47 36.86 -25.58
N MET A 259 -2.13 36.91 -24.41
CA MET A 259 -3.34 37.71 -24.19
C MET A 259 -3.06 38.96 -23.34
N LYS A 260 -1.99 39.71 -23.65
CA LYS A 260 -1.96 41.13 -23.24
C LYS A 260 -2.96 41.89 -24.13
N PRO A 261 -3.90 42.67 -23.58
CA PRO A 261 -4.77 43.47 -24.41
C PRO A 261 -3.90 44.43 -25.23
N ALA A 262 -4.09 44.41 -26.55
CA ALA A 262 -3.65 45.52 -27.37
C ALA A 262 -4.38 46.76 -26.83
N ALA A 263 -3.60 47.69 -26.26
CA ALA A 263 -4.07 48.99 -25.83
C ALA A 263 -4.57 49.80 -27.03
#